data_AF-A0A4Q3T0D4-F1
#
_entry.id   AF-A0A4Q3T0D4-F1
#
_cell.length_a   1.000
_cell.length_b   1.000
_cell.length_c   1.000
_cell.angle_alpha   90.00
_cell.angle_beta   90.00
_cell.angle_gamma   90.00
#
_symmetry.space_group_name_H-M   'P 1'
#
loop_
_entity.id
_entity.type
_entity.pdbx_description
1 polymer ?
#
loop_
_entity_poly.entity_id
_entity_poly.type
_entity_poly.pdbx_seq_one_letter_code
_entity_poly.pdbx_strand_id
1 'polypeptide(L)'
;MTATATAADRPPLALSTKLLYAVGSTASAIKLRSLGTFLMIFYNQVVGLAPQTVTLVLMIALIFDALIDPLVGQISDNFKSKLGRRHPFMYAAAVPFSLAFYLLWNPPEGWSEQALFFYLLVCLLTLRFCDTFFELPHSALAPE
;
A
#
# COMPACT_ATOMS: atom_id res chain seq x y z
N MET A 1 -27.42 5.88 34.83
CA MET A 1 -28.08 5.19 33.70
C MET A 1 -27.71 5.94 32.44
N THR A 2 -26.61 5.58 31.80
CA THR A 2 -26.14 6.17 30.54
C THR A 2 -26.93 5.54 29.39
N ALA A 3 -27.74 6.33 28.70
CA ALA A 3 -28.55 5.89 27.59
C ALA A 3 -27.66 5.46 26.41
N THR A 4 -27.68 4.16 26.09
CA THR A 4 -27.11 3.59 24.87
C THR A 4 -27.94 4.10 23.69
N ALA A 5 -27.40 5.04 22.90
CA ALA A 5 -28.04 5.47 21.67
C ALA A 5 -28.21 4.25 20.74
N THR A 6 -29.46 3.88 20.47
CA THR A 6 -29.81 2.80 19.55
C THR A 6 -29.42 3.20 18.13
N ALA A 7 -28.83 2.28 17.37
CA ALA A 7 -28.26 2.51 16.04
C ALA A 7 -29.24 3.05 14.97
N ALA A 8 -30.53 3.19 15.31
CA ALA A 8 -31.63 3.53 14.41
C ALA A 8 -31.74 5.03 14.05
N ASP A 9 -31.04 5.92 14.76
CA ASP A 9 -31.24 7.38 14.62
C ASP A 9 -30.14 8.12 13.83
N ARG A 10 -29.32 7.38 13.06
CA ARG A 10 -28.24 7.99 12.25
C ARG A 10 -28.79 8.45 10.90
N PRO A 11 -28.61 9.72 10.50
CA PRO A 11 -29.05 10.20 9.20
C PRO A 11 -28.39 9.40 8.07
N PRO A 12 -29.11 9.13 6.96
CA PRO A 12 -28.56 8.38 5.84
C PRO A 12 -27.34 9.11 5.27
N LEU A 13 -26.25 8.38 5.05
CA LEU A 13 -25.01 8.93 4.48
C LEU A 13 -25.28 9.53 3.11
N ALA A 14 -24.76 10.75 2.89
CA ALA A 14 -24.82 11.42 1.60
C ALA A 14 -24.20 10.57 0.48
N LEU A 15 -24.78 10.64 -0.72
CA LEU A 15 -24.29 9.90 -1.88
C LEU A 15 -22.83 10.26 -2.21
N SER A 16 -22.44 11.52 -2.02
CA SER A 16 -21.06 11.98 -2.19
C SER A 16 -20.09 11.24 -1.27
N THR A 17 -20.43 11.05 0.00
CA THR A 17 -19.63 10.28 0.95
C THR A 17 -19.50 8.82 0.52
N LYS A 18 -20.59 8.20 0.05
CA LYS A 18 -20.57 6.83 -0.46
C LYS A 18 -19.67 6.69 -1.70
N LEU A 19 -19.74 7.64 -2.63
CA LEU A 19 -18.91 7.63 -3.84
C LEU A 19 -17.42 7.83 -3.51
N LEU A 20 -17.09 8.79 -2.64
CA LEU A 20 -15.71 9.01 -2.21
C LEU A 20 -15.12 7.76 -1.52
N TYR A 21 -15.92 7.13 -0.65
CA TYR A 21 -15.53 5.87 -0.01
C TYR A 21 -15.36 4.73 -1.03
N ALA A 22 -16.26 4.61 -1.99
CA ALA A 22 -16.19 3.60 -3.05
C ALA A 22 -14.91 3.76 -3.90
N VAL A 23 -14.54 4.99 -4.27
CA VAL A 23 -13.30 5.28 -5.01
C VAL A 23 -12.07 4.84 -4.22
N GLY A 24 -11.98 5.20 -2.94
CA GLY A 24 -10.89 4.76 -2.07
C GLY A 24 -10.81 3.23 -1.94
N SER A 25 -11.93 2.58 -1.69
CA SER A 25 -12.00 1.11 -1.59
C SER A 25 -11.60 0.41 -2.89
N THR A 26 -11.93 1.00 -4.04
CA THR A 26 -11.59 0.47 -5.36
C THR A 26 -10.09 0.59 -5.63
N ALA A 27 -9.47 1.71 -5.28
CA ALA A 27 -8.02 1.88 -5.39
C ALA A 27 -7.27 0.82 -4.57
N SER A 28 -7.69 0.59 -3.32
CA SER A 28 -7.11 -0.47 -2.47
C SER A 28 -7.32 -1.87 -3.06
N ALA A 29 -8.50 -2.14 -3.62
CA ALA A 29 -8.78 -3.43 -4.26
C ALA A 29 -7.95 -3.66 -5.54
N ILE A 30 -7.72 -2.60 -6.33
CA ILE A 30 -6.83 -2.64 -7.49
C ILE A 30 -5.41 -2.97 -7.02
N LYS A 31 -4.86 -2.22 -6.07
CA LYS A 31 -3.53 -2.49 -5.50
C LYS A 31 -3.38 -3.94 -5.07
N LEU A 32 -4.34 -4.46 -4.30
CA LEU A 32 -4.29 -5.82 -3.77
C LEU A 32 -4.23 -6.87 -4.89
N ARG A 33 -5.06 -6.73 -5.94
CA ARG A 33 -5.07 -7.65 -7.09
C ARG A 33 -3.84 -7.48 -7.98
N SER A 34 -3.42 -6.24 -8.19
CA SER A 34 -2.24 -5.87 -8.97
C SER A 34 -0.99 -6.53 -8.40
N LEU A 35 -0.74 -6.40 -7.11
CA LEU A 35 0.45 -6.97 -6.47
C LEU A 35 0.31 -8.46 -6.14
N GLY A 36 -0.90 -8.92 -5.80
CA GLY A 36 -1.13 -10.30 -5.38
C GLY A 36 -1.19 -11.32 -6.51
N THR A 37 -1.56 -10.91 -7.72
CA THR A 37 -1.70 -11.85 -8.86
C THR A 37 -1.07 -11.32 -10.13
N PHE A 38 -1.37 -10.08 -10.52
CA PHE A 38 -0.92 -9.56 -11.81
C PHE A 38 0.59 -9.33 -11.89
N LEU A 39 1.24 -8.95 -10.79
CA LEU A 39 2.67 -8.63 -10.78
C LEU A 39 3.52 -9.81 -11.28
N MET A 40 3.21 -11.02 -10.80
CA MET A 40 3.91 -12.23 -11.21
C MET A 40 3.64 -12.59 -12.67
N ILE A 41 2.40 -12.44 -13.13
CA ILE A 41 2.03 -12.68 -14.54
C ILE A 41 2.77 -11.70 -15.45
N PHE A 42 2.78 -10.41 -15.11
CA PHE A 42 3.41 -9.35 -15.90
C PHE A 42 4.92 -9.55 -16.02
N TYR A 43 5.63 -9.74 -14.90
CA TYR A 43 7.08 -9.89 -14.95
C TYR A 43 7.54 -11.20 -15.58
N ASN A 44 6.76 -12.29 -15.45
CA ASN A 44 7.12 -13.56 -16.08
C ASN A 44 6.74 -13.61 -17.56
N GLN A 45 5.53 -13.19 -17.94
CA GLN A 45 5.00 -13.39 -19.29
C GLN A 45 5.23 -12.20 -20.23
N VAL A 46 5.28 -10.97 -19.70
CA VAL A 46 5.45 -9.76 -20.52
C VAL A 46 6.91 -9.31 -20.51
N VAL A 47 7.52 -9.19 -19.32
CA VAL A 47 8.93 -8.77 -19.19
C VAL A 47 9.89 -9.94 -19.47
N GLY A 48 9.47 -11.18 -19.22
CA GLY A 48 10.27 -12.38 -19.50
C GLY A 48 11.27 -12.75 -18.40
N LEU A 49 11.08 -12.27 -17.16
CA LEU A 49 11.89 -12.74 -16.02
C LEU A 49 11.57 -14.19 -15.68
N ALA A 50 12.57 -14.92 -15.19
CA ALA A 50 12.37 -16.27 -14.69
C ALA A 50 11.44 -16.26 -13.45
N PRO A 51 10.48 -17.21 -13.33
CA PRO A 51 9.58 -17.29 -12.18
C PRO A 51 10.28 -17.37 -10.83
N GLN A 52 11.46 -17.99 -10.77
CA GLN A 52 12.29 -18.10 -9.58
C GLN A 52 12.78 -16.72 -9.12
N THR A 53 13.20 -15.88 -10.07
CA THR A 53 13.69 -14.52 -9.83
C THR A 53 12.58 -13.64 -9.25
N VAL A 54 11.39 -13.65 -9.85
CA VAL A 54 10.24 -12.87 -9.37
C VAL A 54 9.78 -13.35 -7.99
N THR A 55 9.70 -14.67 -7.78
CA THR A 55 9.31 -15.24 -6.48
C THR A 55 10.32 -14.91 -5.39
N LEU A 56 11.61 -14.90 -5.70
CA LEU A 56 12.66 -14.48 -4.77
C LEU A 56 12.46 -13.03 -4.33
N VAL A 57 12.15 -12.12 -5.26
CA VAL A 57 11.86 -10.72 -4.93
C VAL A 57 10.61 -10.60 -4.05
N LEU A 58 9.55 -11.34 -4.36
CA LEU A 58 8.33 -11.38 -3.53
C LEU A 58 8.61 -11.90 -2.12
N MET A 59 9.46 -12.92 -1.98
CA MET A 59 9.87 -13.46 -0.68
C MET A 59 10.67 -12.43 0.13
N ILE A 60 11.60 -11.72 -0.52
CA ILE A 60 12.37 -10.65 0.12
C ILE A 60 11.43 -9.53 0.59
N ALA A 61 10.45 -9.15 -0.24
CA ALA A 61 9.44 -8.16 0.14
C ALA A 61 8.60 -8.60 1.35
N LEU A 62 8.21 -9.88 1.43
CA LEU A 62 7.49 -10.40 2.61
C LEU A 62 8.34 -10.35 3.89
N ILE A 63 9.61 -10.70 3.80
CA ILE A 63 10.53 -10.60 4.95
C ILE A 63 10.71 -9.13 5.35
N PHE A 64 10.81 -8.24 4.37
CA PHE A 64 10.90 -6.80 4.62
C PHE A 64 9.64 -6.28 5.34
N ASP A 65 8.44 -6.61 4.85
CA ASP A 65 7.17 -6.23 5.49
C ASP A 65 7.13 -6.69 6.95
N ALA A 66 7.53 -7.94 7.22
CA ALA A 66 7.57 -8.48 8.58
C ALA A 66 8.48 -7.69 9.55
N LEU A 67 9.49 -6.99 9.03
CA LEU A 67 10.39 -6.14 9.81
C LEU A 67 9.90 -4.69 9.90
N ILE A 68 9.36 -4.15 8.81
CA ILE A 68 8.95 -2.75 8.71
C ILE A 68 7.63 -2.51 9.44
N ASP A 69 6.66 -3.43 9.36
CA ASP A 69 5.33 -3.22 9.94
C ASP A 69 5.37 -2.90 11.46
N PRO A 70 6.13 -3.63 12.31
CA PRO A 70 6.26 -3.27 13.73
C PRO A 70 6.95 -1.92 13.96
N LEU A 71 7.97 -1.60 13.16
CA LEU A 71 8.71 -0.33 13.27
C LEU A 71 7.80 0.86 12.94
N VAL A 72 7.05 0.77 11.85
CA VAL A 72 6.11 1.81 11.42
C VAL A 72 4.97 1.94 12.41
N GLY A 73 4.46 0.83 12.96
CA GLY A 73 3.48 0.85 14.04
C GLY A 73 3.96 1.72 15.21
N GLN A 74 5.14 1.43 15.75
CA GLN A 74 5.73 2.21 16.86
C GLN A 74 5.96 3.68 16.52
N ILE A 75 6.45 3.98 15.31
CA ILE A 75 6.70 5.35 14.87
C ILE A 75 5.38 6.13 14.75
N SER A 76 4.38 5.52 14.11
CA SER A 76 3.08 6.15 13.87
C SER A 76 2.33 6.43 15.16
N ASP A 77 2.46 5.56 16.17
CA ASP A 77 1.83 5.75 17.47
C ASP A 77 2.53 6.84 18.29
N ASN A 78 3.85 6.98 18.21
CA ASN A 78 4.57 8.00 19.00
C ASN A 78 4.63 9.38 18.33
N PHE A 79 4.24 9.50 17.07
CA PHE A 79 4.34 10.75 16.34
C PHE A 79 3.28 11.78 16.76
N LYS A 80 3.72 12.99 17.14
CA LYS A 80 2.85 14.12 17.48
C LYS A 80 3.03 15.21 16.43
N SER A 81 1.98 15.51 15.67
CA SER A 81 2.00 16.55 14.63
C SER A 81 0.84 17.54 14.80
N LYS A 82 1.03 18.77 14.30
CA LYS A 82 0.00 19.82 14.27
C LYS A 82 -1.18 19.51 13.33
N LEU A 83 -1.00 18.58 12.38
CA LEU A 83 -2.00 18.13 11.40
C LEU A 83 -2.75 16.87 11.88
N GLY A 84 -2.53 16.45 13.13
CA GLY A 84 -2.99 15.15 13.69
C GLY A 84 -1.87 14.11 13.71
N ARG A 85 -1.98 13.09 14.58
CA ARG A 85 -0.92 12.08 14.80
C ARG A 85 -0.56 11.28 13.54
N ARG A 86 -1.54 11.02 12.67
CA ARG A 86 -1.44 10.00 11.61
C ARG A 86 -1.50 10.55 10.16
N HIS A 87 -2.03 11.76 9.97
CA HIS A 87 -2.22 12.34 8.64
C HIS A 87 -0.92 12.70 7.87
N PRO A 88 0.16 13.21 8.50
CA PRO A 88 1.37 13.56 7.77
C PRO A 88 2.01 12.38 7.03
N PHE A 89 1.98 11.18 7.63
CA PHE A 89 2.51 9.97 7.00
C PHE A 89 1.71 9.57 5.77
N MET A 90 0.38 9.66 5.84
CA MET A 90 -0.50 9.32 4.72
C MET A 90 -0.25 10.26 3.51
N TYR A 91 -0.09 11.56 3.75
CA TYR A 91 0.19 12.51 2.68
C TYR A 91 1.61 12.36 2.12
N ALA A 92 2.60 12.14 3.00
CA ALA A 92 3.99 11.96 2.58
C ALA A 92 4.18 10.66 1.79
N ALA A 93 3.42 9.61 2.08
CA ALA A 93 3.49 8.32 1.39
C ALA A 93 2.83 8.34 0.01
N ALA A 94 1.82 9.20 -0.22
CA ALA A 94 1.03 9.17 -1.46
C ALA A 94 1.85 9.42 -2.73
N VAL A 95 2.75 10.41 -2.71
CA VAL A 95 3.60 10.77 -3.86
C VAL A 95 4.61 9.66 -4.20
N PRO A 96 5.47 9.20 -3.26
CA PRO A 96 6.43 8.14 -3.55
C PRO A 96 5.73 6.81 -3.86
N PHE A 97 4.60 6.50 -3.23
CA PHE A 97 3.79 5.33 -3.57
C PHE A 97 3.33 5.37 -5.03
N SER A 98 2.78 6.51 -5.47
CA SER A 98 2.26 6.67 -6.83
C SER A 98 3.38 6.56 -7.88
N LEU A 99 4.55 7.14 -7.59
CA LEU A 99 5.73 7.05 -8.46
C LEU A 99 6.26 5.61 -8.52
N ALA A 100 6.42 4.95 -7.38
CA ALA A 100 6.89 3.57 -7.33
C ALA A 100 5.92 2.60 -8.03
N PHE A 101 4.61 2.82 -7.87
CA PHE A 101 3.59 2.05 -8.57
C PHE A 101 3.69 2.24 -10.09
N TYR A 102 3.84 3.48 -10.58
CA TYR A 102 4.03 3.73 -12.00
C TYR A 102 5.29 3.05 -12.55
N LEU A 103 6.42 3.20 -11.86
CA LEU A 103 7.69 2.60 -12.27
C LEU A 103 7.65 1.06 -12.28
N LEU A 104 6.94 0.45 -11.32
CA LEU A 104 6.76 -1.00 -11.25
C LEU A 104 6.08 -1.57 -12.51
N TRP A 105 5.17 -0.82 -13.13
CA TRP A 105 4.48 -1.24 -14.36
C TRP A 105 5.15 -0.71 -15.63
N ASN A 106 6.21 0.09 -15.51
CA ASN A 106 7.00 0.61 -16.63
C ASN A 106 8.48 0.23 -16.47
N PRO A 107 8.83 -1.06 -16.53
CA PRO A 107 10.22 -1.47 -16.47
C PRO A 107 10.97 -1.02 -17.73
N PRO A 108 12.25 -0.64 -17.62
CA PRO A 108 13.05 -0.25 -18.77
C PRO A 108 13.32 -1.43 -19.71
N GLU A 109 13.17 -1.20 -21.01
CA GLU A 109 13.40 -2.21 -22.04
C GLU A 109 14.90 -2.42 -22.32
N GLY A 110 15.27 -3.66 -22.68
CA GLY A 110 16.65 -4.01 -23.07
C GLY A 110 17.65 -4.15 -21.92
N TRP A 111 17.19 -4.12 -20.67
CA TRP A 111 18.03 -4.34 -19.49
C TRP A 111 18.34 -5.82 -19.27
N SER A 112 19.47 -6.11 -18.62
CA SER A 112 19.81 -7.49 -18.24
C SER A 112 18.87 -8.01 -17.16
N GLU A 113 18.74 -9.34 -17.06
CA GLU A 113 17.90 -9.98 -16.03
C GLU A 113 18.29 -9.54 -14.61
N GLN A 114 19.59 -9.41 -14.35
CA GLN A 114 20.10 -8.94 -13.05
C GLN A 114 19.73 -7.48 -12.76
N ALA A 115 19.78 -6.59 -13.77
CA ALA A 115 19.38 -5.20 -13.60
C ALA A 115 17.87 -5.09 -13.37
N LEU A 116 17.07 -5.88 -14.10
CA LEU A 116 15.63 -5.96 -13.90
C LEU A 116 15.25 -6.53 -12.53
N PHE A 117 16.01 -7.50 -12.00
CA PHE A 117 15.84 -8.00 -10.64
C PHE A 117 15.98 -6.88 -9.61
N PHE A 118 17.07 -6.09 -9.65
CA PHE A 118 17.26 -4.99 -8.72
C PHE A 118 16.23 -3.87 -8.92
N TYR A 119 15.85 -3.60 -10.17
CA TYR A 119 14.80 -2.64 -10.48
C TYR A 119 13.47 -3.03 -9.84
N LEU A 120 13.02 -4.26 -10.07
CA LEU A 120 11.80 -4.82 -9.48
C LEU A 120 11.88 -4.80 -7.95
N LEU A 121 13.01 -5.22 -7.38
CA LEU A 121 13.23 -5.24 -5.93
C LEU A 121 13.08 -3.84 -5.33
N VAL A 122 13.79 -2.84 -5.86
CA VAL A 122 13.75 -1.47 -5.32
C VAL A 122 12.36 -0.86 -5.48
N CYS A 123 11.72 -1.02 -6.65
CA CYS A 123 10.37 -0.51 -6.87
C CYS A 123 9.36 -1.16 -5.92
N LEU A 124 9.43 -2.48 -5.77
CA LEU A 124 8.51 -3.23 -4.91
C LEU A 124 8.72 -2.88 -3.44
N LEU A 125 9.96 -2.82 -2.94
CA LEU A 125 10.25 -2.46 -1.56
C LEU A 125 9.84 -1.01 -1.24
N THR A 126 10.09 -0.08 -2.16
CA THR A 126 9.66 1.32 -2.01
C THR A 126 8.14 1.42 -1.91
N LEU A 127 7.44 0.72 -2.81
CA LEU A 127 5.98 0.67 -2.81
C LEU A 127 5.47 0.07 -1.50
N ARG A 128 5.99 -1.09 -1.08
CA ARG A 128 5.61 -1.78 0.17
C ARG A 128 5.83 -0.91 1.39
N PHE A 129 7.00 -0.29 1.50
CA PHE A 129 7.31 0.65 2.56
C PHE A 129 6.29 1.79 2.63
N CYS A 130 6.00 2.44 1.50
CA CYS A 130 5.02 3.53 1.47
C CYS A 130 3.60 3.04 1.81
N ASP A 131 3.24 1.83 1.38
CA ASP A 131 1.95 1.20 1.67
C ASP A 131 1.79 0.94 3.18
N THR A 132 2.81 0.41 3.86
CA THR A 132 2.80 0.23 5.32
C THR A 132 2.59 1.56 6.05
N PHE A 133 3.26 2.63 5.61
CA PHE A 133 3.09 3.98 6.16
C PHE A 133 1.70 4.59 5.91
N PHE A 134 0.91 4.02 5.00
CA PHE A 134 -0.46 4.44 4.72
C PHE A 134 -1.50 3.54 5.39
N GLU A 135 -1.38 2.21 5.25
CA GLU A 135 -2.36 1.24 5.74
C GLU A 135 -2.39 1.13 7.27
N LEU A 136 -1.24 1.17 7.95
CA LEU A 136 -1.21 1.06 9.42
C LEU A 136 -1.93 2.24 10.09
N PRO A 137 -1.62 3.51 9.76
CA PRO A 137 -2.34 4.63 10.34
C PRO A 137 -3.81 4.66 9.94
N HIS A 138 -4.14 4.29 8.69
CA HIS A 138 -5.53 4.22 8.23
C HIS A 138 -6.32 3.16 9.03
N SER A 139 -5.79 1.96 9.19
CA SER A 139 -6.48 0.87 9.89
C SER A 139 -6.67 1.20 11.37
N ALA A 140 -5.70 1.89 11.97
CA ALA A 140 -5.76 2.30 13.37
C ALA A 140 -6.70 3.50 13.63
N LEU A 141 -7.17 4.21 12.59
CA LEU A 141 -8.23 5.22 12.70
C LEU A 141 -9.64 4.62 12.72
N ALA A 142 -9.81 3.37 12.26
CA ALA A 142 -11.13 2.72 12.24
C ALA A 142 -11.79 2.53 13.63
N PRO A 143 -11.04 2.32 14.73
CA PRO A 143 -11.58 2.23 16.09
C PRO A 143 -11.79 3.59 16.80
N GLU A 144 -11.34 4.71 16.23
CA GLU A 144 -11.49 6.07 16.79
C GLU A 144 -12.81 6.72 16.32
#